data_AF-A0A661XQU3-F1
#
_entry.id   AF-A0A661XQU3-F1
#
_cell.length_a   1.000
_cell.length_b   1.000
_cell.length_c   1.000
_cell.angle_alpha   90.00
_cell.angle_beta   90.00
_cell.angle_gamma   90.00
#
_symmetry.space_group_name_H-M   'P 1'
#
loop_
_entity.id
_entity.type
_entity.pdbx_description
1 polymer ?
#
loop_
_entity_poly.entity_id
_entity_poly.type
_entity_poly.pdbx_seq_one_letter_code
_entity_poly.pdbx_strand_id
1 'polypeptide(L)'
;MCLLLLGIAFSVNINAQTALPIILDERERGRVVDEILEDRLDNLLPKLMEREDIDMWIIISREYNEDPVMKTMLPSTWLNARRRTIMVFSRIEDSTGIEKLAIARYSVGRLLKGAWNIDVYPDQWEALIDVIVRQDPQSIGINISEHFALADGLVHTEYDALFEYLPSKYHNRIVSAEGLSIAWLETRSEKELAIYPMICRMGHSILQEGLSEKVIHPGITSTDDVVWWLRNRVTELGLDTWFHPTVSIQRKDSENFDHLRTFSKRPDERIIQHGDLLHVDFGITYLRLNTDQQQHFYVLKPGETEVPSSLIEAFSRTRRLQDILTTAFKDGKSGNKVLEEALAQAQSEGIVASIYTHPIGFHGHAAGPTIGLWDQQGGVSGRGDYPLFPNTAYSIELNASSEIPEWGKIIRIMLEEDGVFDGSEFWYLDGRQQGIFTIPR
;
A
#
# COMPACT_ATOMS: atom_id res chain seq x y z
N MET A 1 -56.06 11.76 -32.28
CA MET A 1 -54.79 11.18 -32.78
C MET A 1 -53.80 11.26 -31.63
N CYS A 2 -53.87 10.29 -30.70
CA CYS A 2 -52.96 10.22 -29.56
C CYS A 2 -51.71 9.44 -29.98
N LEU A 3 -50.55 10.11 -29.99
CA LEU A 3 -49.27 9.43 -30.17
C LEU A 3 -48.88 8.73 -28.86
N LEU A 4 -48.84 7.40 -28.90
CA LEU A 4 -48.08 6.58 -27.94
C LEU A 4 -46.59 6.72 -28.25
N LEU A 5 -45.83 7.28 -27.32
CA LEU A 5 -44.37 7.17 -27.30
C LEU A 5 -44.00 5.87 -26.59
N LEU A 6 -43.62 4.84 -27.36
CA LEU A 6 -42.95 3.65 -26.85
C LEU A 6 -41.50 4.03 -26.47
N GLY A 7 -41.22 4.11 -25.17
CA GLY A 7 -39.86 4.15 -24.66
C GLY A 7 -39.22 2.77 -24.79
N ILE A 8 -38.26 2.62 -25.70
CA ILE A 8 -37.38 1.46 -25.76
C ILE A 8 -36.36 1.63 -24.64
N ALA A 9 -36.52 0.88 -23.56
CA ALA A 9 -35.49 0.74 -22.53
C ALA A 9 -34.33 -0.06 -23.12
N PHE A 10 -33.22 0.61 -23.42
CA PHE A 10 -31.94 -0.06 -23.66
C PHE A 10 -31.43 -0.59 -22.32
N SER A 11 -31.60 -1.89 -22.08
CA SER A 11 -30.87 -2.61 -21.05
C SER A 11 -29.40 -2.65 -21.47
N VAL A 12 -28.60 -1.72 -20.94
CA VAL A 12 -27.15 -1.80 -21.05
C VAL A 12 -26.71 -2.99 -20.20
N ASN A 13 -26.42 -4.13 -20.84
CA ASN A 13 -25.73 -5.22 -20.18
C ASN A 13 -24.31 -4.74 -19.83
N ILE A 14 -24.09 -4.32 -18.59
CA ILE A 14 -22.77 -4.02 -18.03
C ILE A 14 -22.07 -5.35 -17.71
N ASN A 15 -21.75 -6.14 -18.75
CA ASN A 15 -20.89 -7.32 -18.62
C ASN A 15 -19.47 -7.06 -19.20
N ALA A 16 -19.08 -5.79 -19.33
CA ALA A 16 -17.82 -5.39 -19.96
C ALA A 16 -16.65 -5.17 -18.97
N GLN A 17 -16.79 -5.52 -17.68
CA GLN A 17 -15.80 -5.19 -16.63
C GLN A 17 -14.96 -6.36 -16.10
N THR A 18 -14.96 -7.52 -16.77
CA THR A 18 -14.20 -8.71 -16.32
C THR A 18 -12.91 -8.99 -17.10
N ALA A 19 -12.54 -8.11 -18.04
CA ALA A 19 -11.29 -8.29 -18.79
C ALA A 19 -10.10 -7.80 -17.95
N LEU A 20 -9.14 -8.69 -17.73
CA LEU A 20 -7.85 -8.34 -17.14
C LEU A 20 -7.22 -7.19 -17.95
N PRO A 21 -6.82 -6.08 -17.30
CA PRO A 21 -6.14 -4.99 -17.98
C PRO A 21 -4.87 -5.43 -18.71
N ILE A 22 -4.47 -4.71 -19.75
CA ILE A 22 -3.25 -5.02 -20.51
C ILE A 22 -2.03 -4.78 -19.61
N ILE A 23 -1.20 -5.81 -19.54
CA ILE A 23 0.09 -5.78 -18.85
C ILE A 23 1.16 -5.35 -19.85
N LEU A 24 1.93 -4.31 -19.50
CA LEU A 24 3.00 -3.79 -20.33
C LEU A 24 4.19 -4.76 -20.36
N ASP A 25 4.95 -4.73 -21.46
CA ASP A 25 6.26 -5.40 -21.48
C ASP A 25 7.28 -4.65 -20.59
N GLU A 26 8.38 -5.31 -20.24
CA GLU A 26 9.40 -4.77 -19.33
C GLU A 26 9.99 -3.43 -19.79
N ARG A 27 10.09 -3.20 -21.10
CA ARG A 27 10.62 -1.93 -21.63
C ARG A 27 9.65 -0.78 -21.38
N GLU A 28 8.37 -0.99 -21.66
CA GLU A 28 7.35 0.03 -21.42
C GLU A 28 7.08 0.23 -19.93
N ARG A 29 7.14 -0.83 -19.11
CA ARG A 29 7.11 -0.71 -17.64
C ARG A 29 8.24 0.20 -17.15
N GLY A 30 9.47 -0.04 -17.63
CA GLY A 30 10.62 0.75 -17.26
C GLY A 30 10.46 2.23 -17.63
N ARG A 31 9.95 2.52 -18.83
CA ARG A 31 9.64 3.89 -19.26
C ARG A 31 8.63 4.57 -18.34
N VAL A 32 7.51 3.92 -18.02
CA VAL A 32 6.46 4.48 -17.16
C VAL A 32 7.00 4.76 -15.75
N VAL A 33 7.75 3.81 -15.18
CA VAL A 33 8.39 3.96 -13.86
C VAL A 33 9.35 5.15 -13.84
N ASP A 34 10.21 5.28 -14.86
CA ASP A 34 11.18 6.37 -14.94
C ASP A 34 10.50 7.73 -15.13
N GLU A 35 9.43 7.82 -15.93
CA GLU A 35 8.66 9.06 -16.12
C GLU A 35 7.94 9.50 -14.84
N ILE A 36 7.37 8.56 -14.07
CA ILE A 36 6.77 8.85 -12.77
C ILE A 36 7.85 9.31 -11.79
N LEU A 37 8.99 8.63 -11.74
CA LEU A 37 10.08 9.00 -10.84
C LEU A 37 10.67 10.37 -11.19
N GLU A 38 10.88 10.69 -12.47
CA GLU A 38 11.28 12.02 -12.94
C GLU A 38 10.29 13.09 -12.44
N ASP A 39 9.00 12.88 -12.65
CA ASP A 39 7.94 13.80 -12.21
C ASP A 39 7.90 13.98 -10.68
N ARG A 40 8.04 12.89 -9.91
CA ARG A 40 8.07 12.96 -8.45
C ARG A 40 9.28 13.76 -7.96
N LEU A 41 10.46 13.56 -8.54
CA LEU A 41 11.66 14.30 -8.16
C LEU A 41 11.57 15.79 -8.54
N ASP A 42 10.94 16.12 -9.66
CA ASP A 42 10.83 17.51 -10.15
C ASP A 42 9.70 18.29 -9.51
N ASN A 43 8.55 17.66 -9.24
CA ASN A 43 7.31 18.35 -8.89
C ASN A 43 6.80 18.05 -7.48
N LEU A 44 7.13 16.88 -6.92
CA LEU A 44 6.68 16.47 -5.59
C LEU A 44 7.75 16.75 -4.53
N LEU A 45 8.98 16.25 -4.73
CA LEU A 45 10.05 16.36 -3.74
C LEU A 45 10.33 17.79 -3.26
N PRO A 46 10.36 18.84 -4.12
CA PRO A 46 10.57 20.20 -3.64
C PRO A 46 9.52 20.65 -2.61
N LYS A 47 8.24 20.31 -2.85
CA LYS A 47 7.13 20.64 -1.93
C LYS A 47 7.26 19.90 -0.60
N LEU A 48 7.71 18.65 -0.64
CA LEU A 48 7.91 17.84 0.56
C LEU A 48 9.09 18.36 1.39
N MET A 49 10.21 18.70 0.75
CA MET A 49 11.35 19.32 1.44
C MET A 49 11.00 20.67 2.07
N GLU A 50 10.17 21.47 1.38
CA GLU A 50 9.62 22.71 1.95
C GLU A 50 8.72 22.44 3.16
N ARG A 51 7.78 21.49 3.05
CA ARG A 51 6.86 21.11 4.14
C ARG A 51 7.58 20.67 5.41
N GLU A 52 8.67 19.92 5.25
CA GLU A 52 9.43 19.33 6.36
C GLU A 52 10.62 20.20 6.81
N ASP A 53 10.79 21.38 6.21
CA ASP A 53 11.89 22.33 6.48
C ASP A 53 13.30 21.71 6.41
N ILE A 54 13.54 20.90 5.37
CA ILE A 54 14.83 20.27 5.10
C ILE A 54 15.50 20.97 3.90
N ASP A 55 16.61 21.67 4.15
CA ASP A 55 17.40 22.32 3.11
C ASP A 55 18.14 21.32 2.24
N MET A 56 18.74 20.31 2.87
CA MET A 56 19.48 19.26 2.20
C MET A 56 19.05 17.91 2.73
N TRP A 57 18.67 17.00 1.84
CA TRP A 57 18.39 15.62 2.16
C TRP A 57 19.48 14.70 1.59
N ILE A 58 20.11 13.93 2.47
CA ILE A 58 21.18 12.99 2.11
C ILE A 58 20.69 11.57 2.37
N ILE A 59 20.68 10.74 1.32
CA ILE A 59 20.34 9.32 1.41
C ILE A 59 21.58 8.51 1.05
N ILE A 60 22.06 7.70 2.00
CA ILE A 60 23.29 6.91 1.86
C ILE A 60 22.94 5.43 1.93
N SER A 61 23.47 4.65 1.01
CA SER A 61 23.22 3.21 0.96
C SER A 61 24.38 2.44 0.36
N ARG A 62 24.35 1.14 0.59
CA ARG A 62 25.25 0.18 -0.05
C ARG A 62 24.44 -0.81 -0.89
N GLU A 63 25.06 -1.30 -1.95
CA GLU A 63 24.54 -2.37 -2.79
C GLU A 63 24.07 -3.56 -1.94
N TYR A 64 22.82 -3.99 -2.18
CA TYR A 64 22.09 -5.05 -1.45
C TYR A 64 21.67 -4.71 -0.02
N ASN A 65 21.93 -3.49 0.43
CA ASN A 65 21.50 -2.96 1.72
C ASN A 65 21.05 -1.50 1.53
N GLU A 66 20.14 -1.30 0.58
CA GLU A 66 19.57 -0.01 0.27
C GLU A 66 18.57 0.43 1.33
N ASP A 67 18.67 1.70 1.68
CA ASP A 67 17.64 2.47 2.35
C ASP A 67 16.28 2.24 1.64
N PRO A 68 15.19 1.98 2.37
CA PRO A 68 13.88 1.73 1.77
C PRO A 68 13.39 2.88 0.88
N VAL A 69 13.70 4.12 1.23
CA VAL A 69 13.45 5.30 0.39
C VAL A 69 14.28 5.21 -0.88
N MET A 70 15.59 4.93 -0.78
CA MET A 70 16.47 4.86 -1.96
C MET A 70 15.97 3.85 -2.99
N LYS A 71 15.45 2.69 -2.57
CA LYS A 71 14.91 1.67 -3.49
C LYS A 71 13.82 2.23 -4.41
N THR A 72 13.02 3.17 -3.93
CA THR A 72 11.97 3.82 -4.73
C THR A 72 12.50 4.89 -5.69
N MET A 73 13.72 5.38 -5.46
CA MET A 73 14.39 6.44 -6.23
C MET A 73 15.37 5.93 -7.29
N LEU A 74 15.55 4.62 -7.40
CA LEU A 74 16.40 4.04 -8.44
C LEU A 74 15.69 4.08 -9.79
N PRO A 75 16.38 4.41 -10.91
CA PRO A 75 15.83 4.19 -12.25
C PRO A 75 15.41 2.73 -12.46
N SER A 76 14.50 2.49 -13.39
CA SER A 76 13.97 1.17 -13.75
C SER A 76 15.06 0.14 -14.09
N THR A 77 16.16 0.59 -14.70
CA THR A 77 17.30 -0.26 -15.08
C THR A 77 18.30 -0.51 -13.95
N TRP A 78 18.10 0.10 -12.78
CA TRP A 78 18.93 -0.09 -11.60
C TRP A 78 18.18 -0.98 -10.61
N LEU A 79 18.42 -2.29 -10.71
CA LEU A 79 17.77 -3.28 -9.84
C LEU A 79 18.23 -3.18 -8.37
N ASN A 80 19.43 -2.63 -8.15
CA ASN A 80 20.02 -2.39 -6.83
C ASN A 80 20.86 -1.11 -6.90
N ALA A 81 21.20 -0.55 -5.73
CA ALA A 81 22.25 0.45 -5.64
C ALA A 81 23.59 -0.16 -6.09
N ARG A 82 24.55 0.68 -6.52
CA ARG A 82 25.86 0.20 -6.98
C ARG A 82 26.94 0.64 -5.99
N ARG A 83 27.63 -0.32 -5.35
CA ARG A 83 28.57 -0.05 -4.24
C ARG A 83 27.96 0.93 -3.22
N ARG A 84 28.70 1.96 -2.78
CA ARG A 84 28.14 3.07 -2.00
C ARG A 84 27.47 4.07 -2.94
N THR A 85 26.16 4.25 -2.77
CA THR A 85 25.36 5.25 -3.46
C THR A 85 24.97 6.32 -2.46
N ILE A 86 25.24 7.58 -2.81
CA ILE A 86 24.87 8.75 -2.01
C ILE A 86 24.05 9.67 -2.93
N MET A 87 22.78 9.86 -2.59
CA MET A 87 21.90 10.83 -3.25
C MET A 87 21.81 12.07 -2.37
N VAL A 88 21.96 13.24 -2.97
CA VAL A 88 21.85 14.54 -2.30
C VAL A 88 20.82 15.37 -3.04
N PHE A 89 19.80 15.80 -2.32
CA PHE A 89 18.78 16.73 -2.79
C PHE A 89 18.89 18.00 -1.99
N SER A 90 18.97 19.15 -2.65
CA SER A 90 19.15 20.42 -1.95
C SER A 90 18.20 21.48 -2.49
N ARG A 91 17.55 22.22 -1.60
CA ARG A 91 16.78 23.42 -1.98
C ARG A 91 17.72 24.42 -2.66
N ILE A 92 17.26 25.01 -3.77
CA ILE A 92 17.98 26.10 -4.43
C ILE A 92 17.34 27.41 -3.94
N GLU A 93 18.14 28.29 -3.32
CA GLU A 93 17.69 29.61 -2.86
C GLU A 93 16.91 30.35 -3.97
N ASP A 94 15.81 31.01 -3.58
CA ASP A 94 14.95 31.80 -4.46
C ASP A 94 14.35 31.04 -5.67
N SER A 95 14.28 29.70 -5.62
CA SER A 95 13.61 28.88 -6.63
C SER A 95 12.71 27.81 -6.03
N THR A 96 11.72 27.35 -6.79
CA THR A 96 10.89 26.18 -6.43
C THR A 96 11.56 24.85 -6.81
N GLY A 97 12.79 24.88 -7.32
CA GLY A 97 13.54 23.71 -7.76
C GLY A 97 14.52 23.21 -6.68
N ILE A 98 15.00 21.98 -6.89
CA ILE A 98 16.05 21.36 -6.07
C ILE A 98 17.24 20.96 -6.94
N GLU A 99 18.45 21.07 -6.39
CA GLU A 99 19.64 20.46 -6.97
C GLU A 99 19.62 18.97 -6.63
N LYS A 100 19.76 18.11 -7.65
CA LYS A 100 19.66 16.65 -7.54
C LYS A 100 21.00 16.02 -7.92
N LEU A 101 21.78 15.60 -6.94
CA LEU A 101 23.13 15.08 -7.13
C LEU A 101 23.23 13.62 -6.72
N ALA A 102 24.05 12.87 -7.45
CA ALA A 102 24.62 11.63 -6.98
C ALA A 102 26.11 11.86 -6.72
N ILE A 103 26.61 11.53 -5.53
CA ILE A 103 28.06 11.58 -5.26
C ILE A 103 28.70 10.36 -5.92
N ALA A 104 28.74 10.40 -7.25
CA ALA A 104 29.18 9.34 -8.13
C ALA A 104 29.90 9.95 -9.32
N ARG A 105 30.77 9.15 -9.95
CA ARG A 105 31.53 9.57 -11.14
C ARG A 105 30.65 9.83 -12.37
N TYR A 106 29.44 9.30 -12.35
CA TYR A 106 28.51 9.34 -13.48
C TYR A 106 27.13 9.74 -12.97
N SER A 107 26.35 10.40 -13.82
CA SER A 107 24.94 10.68 -13.55
C SER A 107 24.11 9.41 -13.42
N VAL A 108 23.10 9.44 -12.57
CA VAL A 108 22.09 8.37 -12.45
C VAL A 108 21.01 8.65 -13.49
N GLY A 109 21.26 8.20 -14.72
CA GLY A 109 20.40 8.51 -15.86
C GLY A 109 20.23 10.02 -16.06
N ARG A 110 18.98 10.47 -16.20
CA ARG A 110 18.60 11.91 -16.22
C ARG A 110 18.14 12.43 -14.85
N LEU A 111 18.09 11.57 -13.83
CA LEU A 111 17.50 11.88 -12.52
C LEU A 111 18.43 12.73 -11.65
N LEU A 112 19.70 12.30 -11.57
CA LEU A 112 20.71 12.87 -10.67
C LEU A 112 21.98 13.17 -11.45
N LYS A 113 22.53 14.36 -11.28
CA LYS A 113 23.82 14.75 -11.86
C LYS A 113 24.95 14.12 -11.05
N GLY A 114 25.90 13.47 -11.73
CA GLY A 114 27.12 12.98 -11.09
C GLY A 114 27.98 14.13 -10.55
N ALA A 115 28.35 14.05 -9.27
CA ALA A 115 29.05 15.11 -8.54
C ALA A 115 30.36 14.65 -7.89
N TRP A 116 30.95 13.54 -8.33
CA TRP A 116 32.23 13.07 -7.81
C TRP A 116 33.31 13.03 -8.91
N ASN A 117 34.29 13.92 -8.80
CA ASN A 117 35.51 13.86 -9.59
C ASN A 117 36.64 13.22 -8.76
N ILE A 118 37.01 11.99 -9.10
CA ILE A 118 38.05 11.25 -8.35
C ILE A 118 39.44 11.88 -8.44
N ASP A 119 39.72 12.63 -9.51
CA ASP A 119 41.01 13.30 -9.67
C ASP A 119 41.15 14.52 -8.73
N VAL A 120 40.02 15.01 -8.21
CA VAL A 120 39.96 16.12 -7.23
C VAL A 120 39.77 15.59 -5.82
N TYR A 121 38.86 14.63 -5.64
CA TYR A 121 38.51 14.02 -4.35
C TYR A 121 38.74 12.51 -4.44
N PRO A 122 39.89 11.98 -3.99
CA PRO A 122 40.15 10.54 -4.01
C PRO A 122 39.13 9.73 -3.20
N ASP A 123 38.57 10.33 -2.15
CA ASP A 123 37.49 9.76 -1.34
C ASP A 123 36.11 10.33 -1.74
N GLN A 124 35.11 9.45 -1.84
CA GLN A 124 33.72 9.82 -2.12
C GLN A 124 33.14 10.71 -1.02
N TRP A 125 33.58 10.54 0.24
CA TRP A 125 33.14 11.37 1.36
C TRP A 125 33.60 12.82 1.23
N GLU A 126 34.84 13.06 0.77
CA GLU A 126 35.34 14.43 0.55
C GLU A 126 34.48 15.17 -0.49
N ALA A 127 34.03 14.47 -1.54
CA ALA A 127 33.12 15.04 -2.52
C ALA A 127 31.73 15.36 -1.94
N LEU A 128 31.21 14.54 -1.01
CA LEU A 128 29.99 14.87 -0.27
C LEU A 128 30.19 16.12 0.59
N ILE A 129 31.31 16.21 1.33
CA ILE A 129 31.61 17.35 2.20
C ILE A 129 31.78 18.64 1.39
N ASP A 130 32.40 18.59 0.21
CA ASP A 130 32.49 19.75 -0.70
C ASP A 130 31.10 20.29 -1.08
N VAL A 131 30.16 19.41 -1.43
CA VAL A 131 28.77 19.79 -1.72
C VAL A 131 28.11 20.45 -0.51
N ILE A 132 28.24 19.86 0.68
CA ILE A 132 27.70 20.42 1.93
C ILE A 132 28.30 21.81 2.21
N VAL A 133 29.62 21.96 2.07
CA VAL A 133 30.32 23.22 2.32
C VAL A 133 29.92 24.31 1.33
N ARG A 134 29.80 23.96 0.05
CA ARG A 134 29.44 24.89 -1.03
C ARG A 134 28.01 25.40 -0.90
N GLN A 135 27.08 24.55 -0.44
CA GLN A 135 25.67 24.92 -0.30
C GLN A 135 25.33 25.47 1.09
N ASP A 136 26.13 25.19 2.12
CA ASP A 136 25.97 25.64 3.50
C ASP A 136 24.52 25.55 4.07
N PRO A 137 23.84 24.39 3.95
CA PRO A 137 22.43 24.24 4.35
C PRO A 137 22.23 24.50 5.85
N GLN A 138 21.07 25.02 6.25
CA GLN A 138 20.71 25.22 7.67
C GLN A 138 20.18 23.92 8.31
N SER A 139 19.55 23.04 7.53
CA SER A 139 19.12 21.71 7.96
C SER A 139 19.57 20.61 6.98
N ILE A 140 20.16 19.53 7.52
CA ILE A 140 20.62 18.37 6.77
C ILE A 140 19.85 17.15 7.27
N GLY A 141 18.86 16.72 6.50
CA GLY A 141 18.06 15.53 6.79
C GLY A 141 18.81 14.24 6.47
N ILE A 142 18.77 13.29 7.40
CA ILE A 142 19.22 11.90 7.21
C ILE A 142 18.15 10.91 7.65
N ASN A 143 18.08 9.75 7.00
CA ASN A 143 17.01 8.75 7.22
C ASN A 143 17.27 7.93 8.48
N ILE A 144 16.84 8.46 9.61
CA ILE A 144 16.83 7.80 10.92
C ILE A 144 15.45 7.94 11.54
N SER A 145 14.93 6.85 12.11
CA SER A 145 13.57 6.83 12.67
C SER A 145 13.44 5.83 13.82
N GLU A 146 12.74 6.22 14.88
CA GLU A 146 12.43 5.30 15.99
C GLU A 146 11.17 4.46 15.70
N HIS A 147 10.21 5.02 14.96
CA HIS A 147 8.86 4.45 14.84
C HIS A 147 8.53 3.92 13.43
N PHE A 148 9.25 4.36 12.41
CA PHE A 148 9.00 4.02 11.01
C PHE A 148 10.23 3.35 10.40
N ALA A 149 10.24 2.01 10.39
CA ALA A 149 11.34 1.24 9.82
C ALA A 149 11.65 1.60 8.34
N LEU A 150 10.65 2.02 7.56
CA LEU A 150 10.84 2.47 6.17
C LEU A 150 11.58 3.82 6.06
N ALA A 151 11.67 4.58 7.14
CA ALA A 151 12.39 5.84 7.25
C ALA A 151 13.71 5.72 8.05
N ASP A 152 14.06 4.52 8.52
CA ASP A 152 15.28 4.21 9.29
C ASP A 152 16.34 3.49 8.45
N GLY A 153 16.59 3.98 7.23
CA GLY A 153 17.43 3.29 6.27
C GLY A 153 18.93 3.59 6.37
N LEU A 154 19.34 4.64 7.10
CA LEU A 154 20.75 4.95 7.30
C LEU A 154 21.39 3.98 8.29
N VAL A 155 22.18 3.05 7.77
CA VAL A 155 22.88 2.09 8.63
C VAL A 155 23.98 2.75 9.46
N HIS A 156 24.16 2.23 10.68
CA HIS A 156 25.09 2.76 11.68
C HIS A 156 26.51 3.03 11.17
N THR A 157 27.07 2.13 10.34
CA THR A 157 28.42 2.32 9.78
C THR A 157 28.53 3.52 8.83
N GLU A 158 27.45 3.86 8.12
CA GLU A 158 27.43 5.02 7.22
C GLU A 158 27.11 6.31 8.00
N TYR A 159 26.33 6.20 9.08
CA TYR A 159 26.14 7.29 10.06
C TYR A 159 27.48 7.70 10.69
N ASP A 160 28.25 6.74 11.24
CA ASP A 160 29.54 7.02 11.88
C ASP A 160 30.52 7.64 10.90
N ALA A 161 30.58 7.11 9.67
CA ALA A 161 31.42 7.67 8.62
C ALA A 161 31.00 9.09 8.22
N LEU A 162 29.71 9.39 8.12
CA LEU A 162 29.26 10.75 7.86
C LEU A 162 29.77 11.71 8.95
N PHE A 163 29.63 11.37 10.22
CA PHE A 163 30.07 12.22 11.33
C PHE A 163 31.60 12.36 11.45
N GLU A 164 32.36 11.35 11.02
CA GLU A 164 33.83 11.40 10.95
C GLU A 164 34.31 12.47 9.95
N TYR A 165 33.67 12.56 8.78
CA TYR A 165 34.06 13.49 7.72
C TYR A 165 33.40 14.87 7.85
N LEU A 166 32.21 14.95 8.45
CA LEU A 166 31.42 16.17 8.52
C LEU A 166 32.10 17.23 9.42
N PRO A 167 32.36 18.45 8.93
CA PRO A 167 32.89 19.52 9.77
C PRO A 167 31.97 19.84 10.96
N SER A 168 32.57 20.09 12.13
CA SER A 168 31.84 20.31 13.39
C SER A 168 30.75 21.39 13.33
N LYS A 169 30.90 22.41 12.47
CA LYS A 169 29.89 23.46 12.27
C LYS A 169 28.54 22.93 11.75
N TYR A 170 28.51 21.77 11.09
CA TYR A 170 27.31 21.15 10.55
C TYR A 170 26.70 20.09 11.45
N HIS A 171 27.39 19.64 12.51
CA HIS A 171 26.89 18.56 13.38
C HIS A 171 25.53 18.90 13.98
N ASN A 172 25.35 20.15 14.43
CA ASN A 172 24.08 20.63 14.98
C ASN A 172 23.00 20.93 13.91
N ARG A 173 23.32 20.77 12.63
CA ARG A 173 22.39 20.94 11.51
C ARG A 173 21.87 19.60 10.99
N ILE A 174 22.44 18.47 11.43
CA ILE A 174 21.92 17.13 11.13
C ILE A 174 20.61 16.91 11.89
N VAL A 175 19.55 16.57 11.17
CA VAL A 175 18.22 16.29 11.71
C VAL A 175 17.67 14.98 11.15
N SER A 176 16.71 14.37 11.84
CA SER A 176 15.98 13.23 11.30
C SER A 176 15.15 13.68 10.09
N ALA A 177 15.24 12.91 9.00
CA ALA A 177 14.38 13.02 7.83
C ALA A 177 13.18 12.06 7.89
N GLU A 178 12.76 11.62 9.09
CA GLU A 178 11.63 10.69 9.25
C GLU A 178 10.37 11.21 8.54
N GLY A 179 9.96 12.45 8.82
CA GLY A 179 8.81 13.09 8.20
C GLY A 179 8.92 13.16 6.67
N LEU A 180 10.07 13.60 6.13
CA LEU A 180 10.32 13.67 4.69
C LEU A 180 10.35 12.29 4.01
N SER A 181 10.93 11.30 4.68
CA SER A 181 10.97 9.91 4.20
C SER A 181 9.56 9.32 4.11
N ILE A 182 8.75 9.51 5.16
CA ILE A 182 7.34 9.10 5.17
C ILE A 182 6.58 9.84 4.06
N ALA A 183 6.72 11.17 3.98
CA ALA A 183 6.09 12.02 2.97
C ALA A 183 6.35 11.53 1.54
N TRP A 184 7.61 11.23 1.24
CA TRP A 184 8.04 10.71 -0.05
C TRP A 184 7.43 9.33 -0.33
N LEU A 185 7.34 8.46 0.67
CA LEU A 185 6.82 7.10 0.51
C LEU A 185 5.29 7.03 0.50
N GLU A 186 4.59 7.96 1.15
CA GLU A 186 3.14 7.93 1.33
C GLU A 186 2.40 8.69 0.22
N THR A 187 2.96 9.82 -0.22
CA THR A 187 2.26 10.75 -1.11
C THR A 187 2.27 10.22 -2.54
N ARG A 188 1.09 9.98 -3.11
CA ARG A 188 0.90 9.60 -4.52
C ARG A 188 0.95 10.83 -5.42
N SER A 189 1.67 10.75 -6.54
CA SER A 189 1.62 11.78 -7.59
C SER A 189 0.37 11.64 -8.44
N GLU A 190 0.00 12.69 -9.17
CA GLU A 190 -1.14 12.63 -10.12
C GLU A 190 -0.99 11.50 -11.14
N LYS A 191 0.25 11.25 -11.60
CA LYS A 191 0.55 10.16 -12.55
C LYS A 191 0.33 8.78 -11.92
N GLU A 192 0.68 8.61 -10.65
CA GLU A 192 0.42 7.35 -9.93
C GLU A 192 -1.08 7.16 -9.74
N LEU A 193 -1.80 8.20 -9.27
CA LEU A 193 -3.26 8.15 -9.08
C LEU A 193 -4.02 7.86 -10.38
N ALA A 194 -3.50 8.28 -11.53
CA ALA A 194 -4.10 7.98 -12.83
C ALA A 194 -3.98 6.51 -13.24
N ILE A 195 -2.96 5.78 -12.77
CA ILE A 195 -2.75 4.37 -13.12
C ILE A 195 -3.24 3.40 -12.03
N TYR A 196 -3.23 3.82 -10.77
CA TYR A 196 -3.50 2.94 -9.63
C TYR A 196 -4.85 2.21 -9.69
N PRO A 197 -5.98 2.84 -10.09
CA PRO A 197 -7.26 2.15 -10.31
C PRO A 197 -7.15 0.91 -11.20
N MET A 198 -6.38 1.02 -12.28
CA MET A 198 -6.18 -0.09 -13.22
C MET A 198 -5.35 -1.21 -12.59
N ILE A 199 -4.41 -0.90 -11.70
CA ILE A 199 -3.61 -1.88 -10.97
C ILE A 199 -4.50 -2.63 -9.95
N CYS A 200 -5.31 -1.94 -9.17
CA CYS A 200 -6.29 -2.56 -8.26
C CYS A 200 -7.26 -3.47 -9.03
N ARG A 201 -7.68 -3.07 -10.25
CA ARG A 201 -8.50 -3.92 -11.12
C ARG A 201 -7.80 -5.20 -11.56
N MET A 202 -6.49 -5.16 -11.82
CA MET A 202 -5.72 -6.37 -12.12
C MET A 202 -5.77 -7.34 -10.94
N GLY A 203 -5.56 -6.84 -9.72
CA GLY A 203 -5.71 -7.61 -8.48
C GLY A 203 -7.09 -8.28 -8.38
N HIS A 204 -8.15 -7.49 -8.51
CA HIS A 204 -9.53 -7.97 -8.48
C HIS A 204 -9.80 -9.05 -9.52
N SER A 205 -9.30 -8.86 -10.75
CA SER A 205 -9.54 -9.80 -11.85
C SER A 205 -8.88 -11.15 -11.59
N ILE A 206 -7.63 -11.15 -11.09
CA ILE A 206 -6.89 -12.38 -10.77
C ILE A 206 -7.52 -13.10 -9.58
N LEU A 207 -7.83 -12.34 -8.52
CA LEU A 207 -8.48 -12.85 -7.31
C LEU A 207 -9.81 -13.52 -7.65
N GLN A 208 -10.68 -12.83 -8.39
CA GLN A 208 -12.00 -13.36 -8.77
C GLN A 208 -11.90 -14.54 -9.74
N GLU A 209 -10.86 -14.62 -10.59
CA GLU A 209 -10.61 -15.81 -11.41
C GLU A 209 -10.23 -17.01 -10.53
N GLY A 210 -9.34 -16.81 -9.55
CA GLY A 210 -8.90 -17.85 -8.61
C GLY A 210 -10.02 -18.38 -7.71
N LEU A 211 -11.00 -17.53 -7.41
CA LEU A 211 -12.16 -17.85 -6.56
C LEU A 211 -13.42 -18.06 -7.41
N SER A 212 -13.31 -18.91 -8.44
CA SER A 212 -14.41 -19.29 -9.35
C SER A 212 -14.42 -20.81 -9.62
N GLU A 213 -15.45 -21.31 -10.33
CA GLU A 213 -15.55 -22.71 -10.73
C GLU A 213 -14.48 -23.17 -11.73
N LYS A 214 -13.68 -22.24 -12.27
CA LYS A 214 -12.48 -22.58 -13.05
C LYS A 214 -11.40 -23.24 -12.20
N VAL A 215 -11.35 -22.95 -10.91
CA VAL A 215 -10.28 -23.38 -9.99
C VAL A 215 -10.85 -24.21 -8.85
N ILE A 216 -12.02 -23.84 -8.34
CA ILE A 216 -12.63 -24.47 -7.16
C ILE A 216 -13.65 -25.52 -7.59
N HIS A 217 -13.34 -26.77 -7.25
CA HIS A 217 -14.24 -27.91 -7.32
C HIS A 217 -14.54 -28.40 -5.90
N PRO A 218 -15.73 -28.11 -5.35
CA PRO A 218 -16.09 -28.49 -3.98
C PRO A 218 -15.92 -30.00 -3.72
N GLY A 219 -15.32 -30.34 -2.58
CA GLY A 219 -14.97 -31.70 -2.20
C GLY A 219 -13.61 -32.19 -2.75
N ILE A 220 -12.93 -31.40 -3.58
CA ILE A 220 -11.66 -31.75 -4.22
C ILE A 220 -10.59 -30.69 -3.92
N THR A 221 -10.84 -29.44 -4.32
CA THR A 221 -9.85 -28.34 -4.20
C THR A 221 -9.65 -27.95 -2.73
N SER A 222 -8.40 -27.84 -2.29
CA SER A 222 -8.06 -27.30 -0.97
C SER A 222 -7.89 -25.78 -0.99
N THR A 223 -7.87 -25.13 0.18
CA THR A 223 -7.49 -23.72 0.29
C THR A 223 -6.06 -23.46 -0.19
N ASP A 224 -5.14 -24.40 0.04
CA ASP A 224 -3.74 -24.26 -0.38
C ASP A 224 -3.60 -24.38 -1.90
N ASP A 225 -4.38 -25.24 -2.55
CA ASP A 225 -4.42 -25.32 -4.02
C ASP A 225 -4.76 -23.96 -4.64
N VAL A 226 -5.73 -23.24 -4.09
CA VAL A 226 -6.12 -21.89 -4.56
C VAL A 226 -5.01 -20.88 -4.31
N VAL A 227 -4.36 -20.92 -3.14
CA VAL A 227 -3.21 -20.05 -2.81
C VAL A 227 -2.07 -20.23 -3.82
N TRP A 228 -1.70 -21.47 -4.14
CA TRP A 228 -0.66 -21.76 -5.12
C TRP A 228 -1.10 -21.44 -6.55
N TRP A 229 -2.37 -21.64 -6.87
CA TRP A 229 -2.93 -21.21 -8.16
C TRP A 229 -2.77 -19.70 -8.35
N LEU A 230 -3.14 -18.89 -7.34
CA LEU A 230 -2.99 -17.43 -7.37
C LEU A 230 -1.52 -17.01 -7.58
N ARG A 231 -0.59 -17.63 -6.85
CA ARG A 231 0.85 -17.37 -6.97
C ARG A 231 1.40 -17.71 -8.37
N ASN A 232 0.98 -18.84 -8.93
CA ASN A 232 1.35 -19.24 -10.28
C ASN A 232 0.75 -18.27 -11.31
N ARG A 233 -0.51 -17.89 -11.14
CA ARG A 233 -1.22 -16.98 -12.05
C ARG A 233 -0.55 -15.61 -12.13
N VAL A 234 -0.14 -15.05 -11.00
CA VAL A 234 0.66 -13.80 -10.95
C VAL A 234 1.95 -13.94 -11.75
N THR A 235 2.68 -15.04 -11.56
CA THR A 235 3.95 -15.31 -12.25
C THR A 235 3.76 -15.46 -13.77
N GLU A 236 2.72 -16.17 -14.21
CA GLU A 236 2.36 -16.34 -15.62
C GLU A 236 2.05 -15.02 -16.32
N LEU A 237 1.48 -14.07 -15.58
CA LEU A 237 1.17 -12.72 -16.05
C LEU A 237 2.38 -11.78 -16.02
N GLY A 238 3.53 -12.26 -15.54
CA GLY A 238 4.75 -11.45 -15.38
C GLY A 238 4.59 -10.36 -14.31
N LEU A 239 3.75 -10.60 -13.30
CA LEU A 239 3.55 -9.71 -12.16
C LEU A 239 4.29 -10.27 -10.93
N ASP A 240 4.39 -9.47 -9.88
CA ASP A 240 4.95 -9.87 -8.58
C ASP A 240 3.87 -9.78 -7.48
N THR A 241 4.20 -10.26 -6.27
CA THR A 241 3.41 -9.99 -5.05
C THR A 241 4.36 -9.61 -3.91
N TRP A 242 3.85 -8.84 -2.94
CA TRP A 242 4.62 -8.43 -1.77
C TRP A 242 4.41 -9.34 -0.54
N PHE A 243 3.43 -10.24 -0.59
CA PHE A 243 3.18 -11.27 0.43
C PHE A 243 2.62 -12.55 -0.17
N HIS A 244 2.61 -13.62 0.62
CA HIS A 244 1.98 -14.88 0.23
C HIS A 244 0.49 -14.82 0.58
N PRO A 245 -0.42 -15.04 -0.38
CA PRO A 245 -1.84 -14.86 -0.13
C PRO A 245 -2.37 -15.90 0.86
N THR A 246 -3.53 -15.60 1.44
CA THR A 246 -4.23 -16.54 2.30
C THR A 246 -5.63 -16.81 1.78
N VAL A 247 -6.10 -18.05 1.94
CA VAL A 247 -7.49 -18.43 1.71
C VAL A 247 -7.96 -19.17 2.95
N SER A 248 -9.01 -18.67 3.58
CA SER A 248 -9.56 -19.21 4.82
C SER A 248 -11.04 -19.54 4.68
N ILE A 249 -11.55 -20.38 5.59
CA ILE A 249 -12.93 -20.88 5.55
C ILE A 249 -13.61 -20.63 6.88
N GLN A 250 -14.82 -20.08 6.83
CA GLN A 250 -15.79 -20.13 7.90
C GLN A 250 -16.98 -20.97 7.45
N ARG A 251 -17.40 -21.94 8.28
CA ARG A 251 -18.50 -22.85 7.93
C ARG A 251 -19.28 -23.30 9.16
N LYS A 252 -20.43 -23.93 8.89
CA LYS A 252 -21.23 -24.63 9.92
C LYS A 252 -20.54 -25.93 10.32
N ASP A 253 -19.76 -25.87 11.39
CA ASP A 253 -19.14 -27.03 12.04
C ASP A 253 -19.16 -26.86 13.58
N SER A 254 -18.39 -27.64 14.34
CA SER A 254 -18.33 -27.52 15.81
C SER A 254 -17.13 -26.70 16.32
N GLU A 255 -16.24 -26.26 15.43
CA GLU A 255 -15.05 -25.49 15.77
C GLU A 255 -15.40 -24.00 15.98
N ASN A 256 -14.94 -23.42 17.09
CA ASN A 256 -15.04 -21.98 17.29
C ASN A 256 -13.94 -21.27 16.48
N PHE A 257 -14.30 -20.13 15.87
CA PHE A 257 -13.35 -19.29 15.15
C PHE A 257 -12.36 -18.65 16.15
N ASP A 258 -11.11 -19.12 16.18
CA ASP A 258 -10.06 -18.61 17.06
C ASP A 258 -9.23 -17.51 16.37
N HIS A 259 -9.61 -16.27 16.63
CA HIS A 259 -9.00 -15.05 16.10
C HIS A 259 -7.47 -14.97 16.19
N LEU A 260 -6.85 -15.47 17.27
CA LEU A 260 -5.40 -15.40 17.43
C LEU A 260 -4.68 -16.24 16.39
N ARG A 261 -5.31 -17.31 15.89
CA ARG A 261 -4.70 -18.21 14.91
C ARG A 261 -4.66 -17.59 13.52
N THR A 262 -5.68 -16.83 13.09
CA THR A 262 -5.77 -16.35 11.71
C THR A 262 -4.78 -15.22 11.39
N PHE A 263 -4.46 -14.35 12.36
CA PHE A 263 -3.50 -13.25 12.16
C PHE A 263 -2.05 -13.62 12.54
N SER A 264 -1.85 -14.58 13.45
CA SER A 264 -0.50 -15.00 13.89
C SER A 264 0.00 -16.29 13.24
N LYS A 265 -0.87 -17.05 12.56
CA LYS A 265 -0.54 -18.30 11.87
C LYS A 265 -1.31 -18.39 10.55
N ARG A 266 -0.72 -19.06 9.57
CA ARG A 266 -1.42 -19.38 8.33
C ARG A 266 -2.63 -20.27 8.64
N PRO A 267 -3.78 -20.06 7.96
CA PRO A 267 -4.91 -20.99 8.07
C PRO A 267 -4.48 -22.43 7.77
N ASP A 268 -5.00 -23.40 8.52
CA ASP A 268 -4.77 -24.81 8.24
C ASP A 268 -5.36 -25.16 6.86
N GLU A 269 -4.69 -26.05 6.11
CA GLU A 269 -5.21 -26.57 4.85
C GLU A 269 -6.57 -27.23 5.07
N ARG A 270 -7.58 -26.80 4.29
CA ARG A 270 -8.92 -27.37 4.34
C ARG A 270 -9.45 -27.62 2.93
N ILE A 271 -10.11 -28.76 2.75
CA ILE A 271 -10.89 -29.02 1.53
C ILE A 271 -12.11 -28.10 1.52
N ILE A 272 -12.28 -27.40 0.41
CA ILE A 272 -13.41 -26.49 0.18
C ILE A 272 -14.67 -27.34 -0.07
N GLN A 273 -15.76 -27.01 0.61
CA GLN A 273 -17.03 -27.73 0.56
C GLN A 273 -18.18 -26.79 0.19
N HIS A 274 -19.30 -27.38 -0.25
CA HIS A 274 -20.55 -26.65 -0.40
C HIS A 274 -21.01 -26.07 0.94
N GLY A 275 -21.40 -24.79 0.93
CA GLY A 275 -21.83 -24.03 2.10
C GLY A 275 -20.70 -23.34 2.87
N ASP A 276 -19.47 -23.42 2.39
CA ASP A 276 -18.34 -22.69 2.97
C ASP A 276 -18.40 -21.20 2.58
N LEU A 277 -18.16 -20.32 3.57
CA LEU A 277 -17.80 -18.93 3.35
C LEU A 277 -16.28 -18.84 3.28
N LEU A 278 -15.78 -18.56 2.09
CA LEU A 278 -14.37 -18.34 1.82
C LEU A 278 -14.03 -16.86 2.04
N HIS A 279 -12.86 -16.63 2.59
CA HIS A 279 -12.19 -15.33 2.62
C HIS A 279 -10.84 -15.50 1.94
N VAL A 280 -10.48 -14.55 1.09
CA VAL A 280 -9.16 -14.48 0.46
C VAL A 280 -8.53 -13.15 0.80
N ASP A 281 -7.22 -13.17 1.00
CA ASP A 281 -6.35 -12.01 1.18
C ASP A 281 -5.23 -12.09 0.13
N PHE A 282 -5.18 -11.12 -0.77
CA PHE A 282 -4.35 -11.16 -1.96
C PHE A 282 -3.97 -9.76 -2.47
N GLY A 283 -2.69 -9.62 -2.83
CA GLY A 283 -2.17 -8.41 -3.44
C GLY A 283 -1.14 -8.69 -4.53
N ILE A 284 -1.01 -7.76 -5.47
CA ILE A 284 0.01 -7.78 -6.52
C ILE A 284 0.94 -6.57 -6.40
N THR A 285 2.10 -6.66 -7.04
CA THR A 285 3.01 -5.53 -7.25
C THR A 285 3.13 -5.29 -8.75
N TYR A 286 2.83 -4.07 -9.20
CA TYR A 286 2.96 -3.67 -10.59
C TYR A 286 3.33 -2.20 -10.70
N LEU A 287 4.27 -1.86 -11.59
CA LEU A 287 4.80 -0.50 -11.76
C LEU A 287 5.24 0.15 -10.42
N ARG A 288 5.80 -0.68 -9.51
CA ARG A 288 6.23 -0.34 -8.14
C ARG A 288 5.13 0.00 -7.14
N LEU A 289 3.86 -0.15 -7.51
CA LEU A 289 2.73 0.01 -6.61
C LEU A 289 2.19 -1.36 -6.20
N ASN A 290 1.80 -1.48 -4.95
CA ASN A 290 1.20 -2.67 -4.37
C ASN A 290 -0.31 -2.50 -4.28
N THR A 291 -1.03 -3.61 -4.36
CA THR A 291 -2.45 -3.69 -3.99
C THR A 291 -2.59 -4.55 -2.75
N ASP A 292 -3.70 -4.39 -2.04
CA ASP A 292 -4.09 -5.26 -0.94
C ASP A 292 -5.62 -5.40 -0.89
N GLN A 293 -6.11 -6.64 -1.01
CA GLN A 293 -7.52 -6.90 -1.29
C GLN A 293 -7.99 -8.14 -0.56
N GLN A 294 -9.02 -7.97 0.27
CA GLN A 294 -9.73 -9.05 0.93
C GLN A 294 -11.19 -9.11 0.52
N GLN A 295 -11.61 -10.26 0.01
CA GLN A 295 -12.98 -10.48 -0.48
C GLN A 295 -13.58 -11.79 0.03
N HIS A 296 -14.91 -11.80 0.15
CA HIS A 296 -15.68 -12.98 0.56
C HIS A 296 -16.35 -13.67 -0.62
N PHE A 297 -16.33 -15.00 -0.61
CA PHE A 297 -17.00 -15.86 -1.57
C PHE A 297 -17.79 -16.93 -0.84
N TYR A 298 -18.95 -17.32 -1.36
CA TYR A 298 -19.78 -18.37 -0.79
C TYR A 298 -19.99 -19.50 -1.80
N VAL A 299 -19.63 -20.72 -1.39
CA VAL A 299 -19.82 -21.91 -2.23
C VAL A 299 -21.27 -22.36 -2.11
N LEU A 300 -22.08 -22.16 -3.15
CA LEU A 300 -23.51 -22.50 -3.14
C LEU A 300 -23.70 -24.00 -2.87
N LYS A 301 -24.65 -24.38 -2.00
CA LYS A 301 -25.05 -25.78 -1.88
C LYS A 301 -25.89 -26.24 -3.08
N PRO A 302 -26.01 -27.56 -3.31
CA PRO A 302 -26.93 -28.07 -4.32
C PRO A 302 -28.35 -27.52 -4.13
N GLY A 303 -28.83 -26.77 -5.12
CA GLY A 303 -30.15 -26.13 -5.11
C GLY A 303 -30.21 -24.74 -4.47
N GLU A 304 -29.14 -24.25 -3.84
CA GLU A 304 -29.03 -22.84 -3.46
C GLU A 304 -28.70 -21.99 -4.71
N THR A 305 -29.34 -20.84 -4.86
CA THR A 305 -29.07 -19.88 -5.95
C THR A 305 -28.52 -18.54 -5.45
N GLU A 306 -28.57 -18.30 -4.14
CA GLU A 306 -28.21 -17.05 -3.50
C GLU A 306 -27.47 -17.31 -2.19
N VAL A 307 -26.70 -16.32 -1.74
CA VAL A 307 -26.01 -16.35 -0.45
C VAL A 307 -27.04 -16.29 0.69
N PRO A 308 -26.89 -17.06 1.79
CA PRO A 308 -27.77 -16.98 2.95
C PRO A 308 -27.97 -15.55 3.48
N SER A 309 -29.20 -15.19 3.81
CA SER A 309 -29.57 -13.83 4.22
C SER A 309 -28.81 -13.32 5.45
N SER A 310 -28.51 -14.20 6.41
CA SER A 310 -27.71 -13.89 7.61
C SER A 310 -26.28 -13.44 7.25
N LEU A 311 -25.67 -14.06 6.24
CA LEU A 311 -24.34 -13.69 5.74
C LEU A 311 -24.39 -12.37 4.98
N ILE A 312 -25.45 -12.12 4.20
CA ILE A 312 -25.67 -10.84 3.52
C ILE A 312 -25.82 -9.69 4.54
N GLU A 313 -26.55 -9.92 5.63
CA GLU A 313 -26.71 -8.95 6.72
C GLU A 313 -25.38 -8.68 7.46
N ALA A 314 -24.65 -9.74 7.81
CA ALA A 314 -23.31 -9.66 8.40
C ALA A 314 -22.34 -8.85 7.51
N PHE A 315 -22.38 -9.09 6.20
CA PHE A 315 -21.57 -8.39 5.22
C PHE A 315 -21.95 -6.91 5.11
N SER A 316 -23.25 -6.62 5.03
CA SER A 316 -23.77 -5.24 4.96
C SER A 316 -23.38 -4.42 6.18
N ARG A 317 -23.41 -5.03 7.38
CA ARG A 317 -22.96 -4.37 8.61
C ARG A 317 -21.45 -4.07 8.62
N THR A 318 -20.64 -4.94 8.03
CA THR A 318 -19.19 -4.71 7.92
C THR A 318 -18.86 -3.66 6.87
N ARG A 319 -19.61 -3.60 5.77
CA ARG A 319 -19.53 -2.47 4.83
C ARG A 319 -19.85 -1.13 5.47
N ARG A 320 -20.84 -1.11 6.38
CA ARG A 320 -21.14 0.11 7.15
C ARG A 320 -19.93 0.55 7.98
N LEU A 321 -19.15 -0.39 8.51
CA LEU A 321 -17.90 -0.08 9.21
C LEU A 321 -16.85 0.57 8.28
N GLN A 322 -16.76 0.14 7.01
CA GLN A 322 -15.91 0.84 6.03
C GLN A 322 -16.34 2.29 5.82
N ASP A 323 -17.65 2.56 5.72
CA ASP A 323 -18.16 3.94 5.61
C ASP A 323 -17.84 4.78 6.84
N ILE A 324 -18.01 4.20 8.03
CA ILE A 324 -17.70 4.88 9.30
C ILE A 324 -16.22 5.27 9.34
N LEU A 325 -15.34 4.32 9.01
CA LEU A 325 -13.91 4.55 9.00
C LEU A 325 -13.53 5.62 7.98
N THR A 326 -13.90 5.46 6.70
CA THR A 326 -13.45 6.37 5.64
C THR A 326 -14.03 7.78 5.78
N THR A 327 -15.21 7.94 6.38
CA THR A 327 -15.79 9.26 6.69
C THR A 327 -15.04 9.98 7.83
N ALA A 328 -14.33 9.24 8.69
CA ALA A 328 -13.54 9.83 9.76
C ALA A 328 -12.20 10.42 9.28
N PHE A 329 -11.80 10.16 8.04
CA PHE A 329 -10.58 10.71 7.44
C PHE A 329 -10.68 12.24 7.34
N LYS A 330 -9.60 12.91 7.74
CA LYS A 330 -9.49 14.37 7.69
C LYS A 330 -8.03 14.79 7.68
N ASP A 331 -7.70 15.74 6.82
CA ASP A 331 -6.35 16.31 6.74
C ASP A 331 -5.87 16.81 8.12
N GLY A 332 -4.63 16.49 8.45
CA GLY A 332 -3.95 16.78 9.72
C GLY A 332 -4.40 15.95 10.92
N LYS A 333 -5.38 15.04 10.78
CA LYS A 333 -5.83 14.17 11.88
C LYS A 333 -4.89 12.96 12.02
N SER A 334 -4.51 12.59 13.23
CA SER A 334 -3.71 11.39 13.46
C SER A 334 -4.48 10.10 13.19
N GLY A 335 -3.78 9.03 12.81
CA GLY A 335 -4.39 7.71 12.63
C GLY A 335 -5.10 7.20 13.89
N ASN A 336 -4.54 7.48 15.07
CA ASN A 336 -5.13 7.17 16.37
C ASN A 336 -6.45 7.90 16.59
N LYS A 337 -6.56 9.15 16.13
CA LYS A 337 -7.81 9.90 16.25
C LYS A 337 -8.88 9.40 15.28
N VAL A 338 -8.49 9.02 14.06
CA VAL A 338 -9.40 8.35 13.11
C VAL A 338 -9.93 7.05 13.70
N LEU A 339 -9.05 6.21 14.27
CA LEU A 339 -9.41 4.95 14.92
C LEU A 339 -10.42 5.15 16.05
N GLU A 340 -10.11 6.07 16.98
CA GLU A 340 -10.94 6.38 18.15
C GLU A 340 -12.37 6.77 17.71
N GLU A 341 -12.49 7.70 16.77
CA GLU A 341 -13.78 8.19 16.27
C GLU A 341 -14.57 7.09 15.54
N ALA A 342 -13.90 6.29 14.69
CA ALA A 342 -14.53 5.21 13.96
C ALA A 342 -15.04 4.11 14.88
N LEU A 343 -14.26 3.68 15.87
CA LEU A 343 -14.67 2.67 16.85
C LEU A 343 -15.82 3.18 17.74
N ALA A 344 -15.78 4.44 18.17
CA ALA A 344 -16.86 5.03 18.94
C ALA A 344 -18.19 5.07 18.15
N GLN A 345 -18.13 5.47 16.88
CA GLN A 345 -19.30 5.46 16.00
C GLN A 345 -19.80 4.03 15.75
N ALA A 346 -18.91 3.09 15.45
CA ALA A 346 -19.26 1.68 15.24
C ALA A 346 -19.94 1.07 16.48
N GLN A 347 -19.42 1.34 17.68
CA GLN A 347 -20.02 0.91 18.93
C GLN A 347 -21.42 1.51 19.12
N SER A 348 -21.62 2.79 18.79
CA SER A 348 -22.93 3.44 18.87
C SER A 348 -23.97 2.84 17.92
N GLU A 349 -23.52 2.26 16.80
CA GLU A 349 -24.34 1.55 15.81
C GLU A 349 -24.46 0.04 16.11
N GLY A 350 -23.92 -0.45 17.23
CA GLY A 350 -23.98 -1.87 17.61
C GLY A 350 -23.09 -2.79 16.77
N ILE A 351 -22.07 -2.23 16.12
CA ILE A 351 -21.09 -2.97 15.33
C ILE A 351 -19.93 -3.39 16.24
N VAL A 352 -19.72 -4.70 16.37
CA VAL A 352 -18.56 -5.26 17.08
C VAL A 352 -17.37 -5.23 16.12
N ALA A 353 -16.71 -4.07 16.06
CA ALA A 353 -15.68 -3.72 15.10
C ALA A 353 -14.26 -4.10 15.56
N SER A 354 -13.40 -4.36 14.60
CA SER A 354 -11.94 -4.36 14.73
C SER A 354 -11.36 -3.72 13.48
N ILE A 355 -10.54 -2.68 13.64
CA ILE A 355 -9.97 -1.91 12.53
C ILE A 355 -8.45 -2.14 12.50
N TYR A 356 -7.93 -2.55 11.36
CA TYR A 356 -6.50 -2.64 11.10
C TYR A 356 -6.27 -2.06 9.70
N THR A 357 -6.13 -0.75 9.60
CA THR A 357 -6.01 -0.07 8.32
C THR A 357 -4.63 0.58 8.23
N HIS A 358 -3.97 0.43 7.08
CA HIS A 358 -2.63 0.92 6.87
C HIS A 358 -2.47 1.61 5.51
N PRO A 359 -1.47 2.50 5.36
CA PRO A 359 -1.10 3.03 4.06
C PRO A 359 -0.65 1.91 3.11
N ILE A 360 -0.87 2.11 1.81
CA ILE A 360 -0.46 1.22 0.71
C ILE A 360 0.27 2.04 -0.36
N GLY A 361 1.15 1.41 -1.14
CA GLY A 361 1.90 2.12 -2.20
C GLY A 361 3.15 1.38 -2.64
N PHE A 362 4.32 2.01 -2.47
CA PHE A 362 5.61 1.37 -2.75
C PHE A 362 5.89 0.11 -1.93
N HIS A 363 5.22 -0.02 -0.78
CA HIS A 363 5.24 -1.19 0.08
C HIS A 363 3.79 -1.60 0.38
N GLY A 364 3.57 -2.88 0.73
CA GLY A 364 2.26 -3.38 1.19
C GLY A 364 1.80 -2.67 2.46
N HIS A 365 2.54 -2.89 3.55
CA HIS A 365 2.47 -2.02 4.73
C HIS A 365 3.33 -0.77 4.47
N ALA A 366 2.77 0.25 3.82
CA ALA A 366 3.49 1.47 3.48
C ALA A 366 3.65 2.44 4.66
N ALA A 367 4.54 3.42 4.48
CA ALA A 367 4.74 4.49 5.45
C ALA A 367 3.54 5.45 5.43
N GLY A 368 3.25 6.03 6.60
CA GLY A 368 2.11 6.91 6.83
C GLY A 368 1.33 6.48 8.09
N PRO A 369 0.21 7.14 8.40
CA PRO A 369 -0.47 6.92 9.66
C PRO A 369 -1.18 5.56 9.70
N THR A 370 -0.82 4.75 10.69
CA THR A 370 -1.51 3.47 10.95
C THR A 370 -2.81 3.73 11.71
N ILE A 371 -3.89 3.06 11.32
CA ILE A 371 -5.20 3.18 11.96
C ILE A 371 -5.57 1.83 12.56
N GLY A 372 -5.15 1.62 13.81
CA GLY A 372 -5.36 0.37 14.54
C GLY A 372 -4.50 -0.80 14.04
N LEU A 373 -4.43 -1.84 14.86
CA LEU A 373 -3.88 -3.16 14.52
C LEU A 373 -4.79 -4.21 15.15
N TRP A 374 -4.74 -5.46 14.67
CA TRP A 374 -5.56 -6.55 15.20
C TRP A 374 -5.50 -6.70 16.75
N ASP A 375 -4.38 -6.33 17.39
CA ASP A 375 -4.14 -6.35 18.83
C ASP A 375 -4.08 -4.95 19.49
N GLN A 376 -4.17 -3.87 18.73
CA GLN A 376 -4.05 -2.49 19.22
C GLN A 376 -5.23 -1.61 18.79
N GLN A 377 -6.41 -1.88 19.37
CA GLN A 377 -7.62 -1.09 19.14
C GLN A 377 -7.70 0.21 19.99
N GLY A 378 -6.76 0.39 20.93
CA GLY A 378 -6.65 1.61 21.75
C GLY A 378 -5.77 2.71 21.13
N GLY A 379 -5.17 2.45 19.96
CA GLY A 379 -4.19 3.32 19.31
C GLY A 379 -2.82 2.63 19.19
N VAL A 380 -2.05 3.09 18.20
CA VAL A 380 -0.72 2.61 17.82
C VAL A 380 0.27 3.73 18.08
N SER A 381 1.13 3.60 19.08
CA SER A 381 2.11 4.64 19.42
C SER A 381 3.13 4.84 18.31
N GLY A 382 3.49 6.09 18.04
CA GLY A 382 4.37 6.49 16.95
C GLY A 382 3.65 6.47 15.61
N ARG A 383 3.42 5.27 15.05
CA ARG A 383 2.83 5.13 13.70
C ARG A 383 1.40 5.64 13.58
N GLY A 384 0.59 5.51 14.63
CA GLY A 384 -0.77 6.07 14.65
C GLY A 384 -0.81 7.54 15.07
N ASP A 385 0.29 8.10 15.59
CA ASP A 385 0.36 9.51 15.99
C ASP A 385 0.69 10.44 14.81
N TYR A 386 1.31 9.91 13.76
CA TYR A 386 1.57 10.63 12.51
C TYR A 386 0.24 11.15 11.90
N PRO A 387 0.22 12.39 11.37
CA PRO A 387 -0.99 12.97 10.80
C PRO A 387 -1.30 12.42 9.39
N LEU A 388 -2.58 12.37 9.07
CA LEU A 388 -3.08 12.07 7.74
C LEU A 388 -2.86 13.27 6.80
N PHE A 389 -2.22 13.02 5.66
CA PHE A 389 -2.02 14.01 4.60
C PHE A 389 -2.77 13.65 3.30
N PRO A 390 -3.08 14.64 2.45
CA PRO A 390 -3.69 14.42 1.15
C PRO A 390 -2.87 13.52 0.23
N ASN A 391 -3.55 12.85 -0.69
CA ASN A 391 -3.00 11.91 -1.66
C ASN A 391 -2.26 10.73 -1.04
N THR A 392 -2.66 10.31 0.16
CA THR A 392 -2.17 9.07 0.77
C THR A 392 -3.14 7.94 0.42
N ALA A 393 -2.60 6.86 -0.14
CA ALA A 393 -3.36 5.64 -0.42
C ALA A 393 -3.41 4.74 0.82
N TYR A 394 -4.53 4.08 1.04
CA TYR A 394 -4.75 3.13 2.14
C TYR A 394 -5.35 1.84 1.64
N SER A 395 -4.98 0.78 2.34
CA SER A 395 -5.79 -0.44 2.35
C SER A 395 -6.78 -0.37 3.52
N ILE A 396 -8.08 -0.34 3.20
CA ILE A 396 -9.17 -0.21 4.19
C ILE A 396 -9.50 -1.59 4.76
N GLU A 397 -8.60 -2.12 5.59
CA GLU A 397 -8.75 -3.41 6.26
C GLU A 397 -9.45 -3.27 7.62
N LEU A 398 -10.52 -4.05 7.78
CA LEU A 398 -11.32 -4.12 8.99
C LEU A 398 -12.22 -5.36 9.01
N ASN A 399 -12.78 -5.66 10.18
CA ASN A 399 -13.78 -6.70 10.31
C ASN A 399 -14.86 -6.37 11.34
N ALA A 400 -16.03 -7.00 11.19
CA ALA A 400 -17.06 -7.01 12.22
C ALA A 400 -17.54 -8.42 12.53
N SER A 401 -17.76 -8.68 13.83
CA SER A 401 -18.23 -9.98 14.33
C SER A 401 -19.76 -10.08 14.29
N SER A 402 -20.28 -11.16 13.71
CA SER A 402 -21.72 -11.40 13.47
C SER A 402 -22.15 -12.78 13.93
N GLU A 403 -23.23 -12.87 14.70
CA GLU A 403 -23.87 -14.17 14.96
C GLU A 403 -24.64 -14.63 13.71
N ILE A 404 -24.44 -15.90 13.35
CA ILE A 404 -25.12 -16.59 12.26
C ILE A 404 -25.99 -17.69 12.89
N PRO A 405 -27.29 -17.43 13.12
CA PRO A 405 -28.14 -18.32 13.92
C PRO A 405 -28.21 -19.75 13.39
N GLU A 406 -28.28 -19.93 12.07
CA GLU A 406 -28.34 -21.26 11.45
C GLU A 406 -27.02 -22.04 11.56
N TRP A 407 -25.91 -21.35 11.86
CA TRP A 407 -24.62 -21.96 12.17
C TRP A 407 -24.41 -22.12 13.67
N GLY A 408 -25.17 -21.38 14.50
CA GLY A 408 -25.00 -21.33 15.95
C GLY A 408 -23.64 -20.76 16.35
N LYS A 409 -23.13 -19.78 15.58
CA LYS A 409 -21.76 -19.28 15.69
C LYS A 409 -21.64 -17.80 15.44
N ILE A 410 -20.59 -17.21 15.99
CA ILE A 410 -20.10 -15.90 15.59
C ILE A 410 -19.06 -16.08 14.49
N ILE A 411 -19.27 -15.39 13.37
CA ILE A 411 -18.31 -15.28 12.26
C ILE A 411 -17.73 -13.87 12.22
N ARG A 412 -16.69 -13.68 11.41
CA ARG A 412 -16.20 -12.35 11.05
C ARG A 412 -16.30 -12.16 9.54
N ILE A 413 -16.88 -11.05 9.12
CA ILE A 413 -16.66 -10.57 7.76
C ILE A 413 -15.46 -9.63 7.84
N MET A 414 -14.42 -9.99 7.09
CA MET A 414 -13.16 -9.24 6.94
C MET A 414 -13.17 -8.62 5.54
N LEU A 415 -13.06 -7.30 5.45
CA LEU A 415 -13.09 -6.56 4.19
C LEU A 415 -11.82 -5.73 4.11
N GLU A 416 -11.24 -5.70 2.92
CA GLU A 416 -10.07 -4.89 2.63
C GLU A 416 -10.11 -4.48 1.17
N GLU A 417 -10.00 -3.17 0.93
CA GLU A 417 -10.04 -2.59 -0.40
C GLU A 417 -9.18 -1.32 -0.43
N ASP A 418 -8.39 -1.18 -1.49
CA ASP A 418 -7.52 -0.02 -1.67
C ASP A 418 -8.31 1.25 -2.06
N GLY A 419 -7.91 2.38 -1.47
CA GLY A 419 -8.45 3.69 -1.82
C GLY A 419 -7.48 4.82 -1.48
N VAL A 420 -7.90 6.05 -1.74
CA VAL A 420 -7.06 7.25 -1.57
C VAL A 420 -7.85 8.31 -0.84
N PHE A 421 -7.20 8.94 0.13
CA PHE A 421 -7.68 10.19 0.72
C PHE A 421 -7.07 11.37 -0.04
N ASP A 422 -7.89 12.17 -0.73
CA ASP A 422 -7.42 13.29 -1.57
C ASP A 422 -7.24 14.62 -0.81
N GLY A 423 -7.40 14.59 0.52
CA GLY A 423 -7.39 15.78 1.38
C GLY A 423 -8.79 16.28 1.74
N SER A 424 -9.81 15.87 1.00
CA SER A 424 -11.20 16.23 1.24
C SER A 424 -12.09 15.01 1.48
N GLU A 425 -11.96 13.98 0.66
CA GLU A 425 -12.73 12.75 0.75
C GLU A 425 -11.85 11.52 0.49
N PHE A 426 -12.38 10.37 0.92
CA PHE A 426 -11.78 9.07 0.62
C PHE A 426 -12.57 8.41 -0.49
N TRP A 427 -11.88 7.91 -1.52
CA TRP A 427 -12.48 7.18 -2.63
C TRP A 427 -11.71 5.88 -2.91
N TYR A 428 -12.43 4.82 -3.26
CA TYR A 428 -11.85 3.51 -3.56
C TYR A 428 -11.28 3.48 -4.98
N LEU A 429 -10.07 2.94 -5.16
CA LEU A 429 -9.34 2.97 -6.43
C LEU A 429 -10.05 2.20 -7.54
N ASP A 430 -10.57 1.00 -7.26
CA ASP A 430 -11.39 0.20 -8.19
C ASP A 430 -12.72 -0.23 -7.57
N GLY A 431 -13.25 0.61 -6.68
CA GLY A 431 -14.42 0.29 -5.88
C GLY A 431 -14.12 -0.72 -4.76
N ARG A 432 -15.18 -1.16 -4.09
CA ARG A 432 -15.14 -2.14 -3.00
C ARG A 432 -16.17 -3.24 -3.23
N GLN A 433 -15.96 -4.43 -2.67
CA GLN A 433 -16.93 -5.51 -2.72
C GLN A 433 -18.34 -5.05 -2.24
N GLN A 434 -19.36 -5.22 -3.09
CA GLN A 434 -20.75 -4.80 -2.82
C GLN A 434 -21.64 -5.90 -2.24
N GLY A 435 -21.23 -7.16 -2.40
CA GLY A 435 -21.89 -8.33 -1.86
C GLY A 435 -20.96 -9.53 -1.92
N ILE A 436 -21.26 -10.56 -1.14
CA ILE A 436 -20.52 -11.83 -1.18
C ILE A 436 -20.72 -12.45 -2.57
N PHE A 437 -19.61 -12.80 -3.24
CA PHE A 437 -19.68 -13.47 -4.54
C PHE A 437 -20.05 -14.94 -4.38
N THR A 438 -20.78 -15.53 -5.32
CA THR A 438 -21.07 -16.97 -5.30
C THR A 438 -20.01 -17.78 -6.03
N ILE A 439 -19.89 -19.06 -5.72
CA ILE A 439 -19.23 -20.07 -6.55
C ILE A 439 -20.25 -21.18 -6.81
N PRO A 440 -20.57 -21.52 -8.08
CA PRO A 440 -19.98 -21.01 -9.33
C PRO A 440 -20.39 -19.55 -9.65
N ARG A 441 -19.65 -18.88 -10.56
CA ARG A 441 -19.92 -17.50 -11.03
C ARG A 441 -19.40 -17.15 -12.42
#